data_AF-A0A4Q1Q6H5-F1
#
_entry.id   AF-A0A4Q1Q6H5-F1
#
_cell.length_a   1.000
_cell.length_b   1.000
_cell.length_c   1.000
_cell.angle_alpha   90.00
_cell.angle_beta   90.00
_cell.angle_gamma   90.00
#
_symmetry.space_group_name_H-M   'P 1'
#
loop_
_entity.id
_entity.type
_entity.pdbx_description
1 polymer ?
#
loop_
_entity_poly.entity_id
_entity_poly.type
_entity_poly.pdbx_seq_one_letter_code
_entity_poly.pdbx_strand_id
1 'polypeptide(L)'
;MEQTTQVKLLKVAMITGISLILLGHVVLVVTFGNDDIDFRGYILGAAMNAIGIILSLPTKIYLTLVLMEKEERDNKNTHWSDR
;
A
#
# COMPACT_ATOMS: atom_id res chain seq x y z
N MET A 1 -12.88 14.35 14.33
CA MET A 1 -12.82 12.92 14.72
C MET A 1 -12.53 11.99 13.53
N GLU A 2 -12.20 12.51 12.34
CA GLU A 2 -12.08 11.71 11.10
C GLU A 2 -10.64 11.22 10.79
N GLN A 3 -9.63 11.95 11.25
CA GLN A 3 -8.20 11.71 10.94
C GLN A 3 -7.76 10.27 11.22
N THR A 4 -8.18 9.67 12.34
CA THR A 4 -7.75 8.33 12.76
C THR A 4 -8.30 7.21 11.88
N THR A 5 -9.44 7.44 11.23
CA THR A 5 -10.10 6.43 10.39
C THR A 5 -9.41 6.33 9.03
N GLN A 6 -9.01 7.46 8.45
CA GLN A 6 -8.22 7.50 7.22
C GLN A 6 -6.88 6.77 7.38
N VAL A 7 -6.14 7.01 8.47
CA VAL A 7 -4.86 6.32 8.69
C VAL A 7 -5.05 4.81 8.89
N LYS A 8 -6.15 4.39 9.51
CA LYS A 8 -6.48 2.97 9.69
C LYS A 8 -6.84 2.31 8.36
N LEU A 9 -7.67 2.92 7.53
CA LEU A 9 -8.00 2.43 6.19
C LEU A 9 -6.75 2.31 5.32
N LEU A 10 -5.87 3.30 5.40
CA LEU A 10 -4.59 3.31 4.69
C LEU A 10 -3.67 2.16 5.14
N LYS A 11 -3.60 1.92 6.46
CA LYS A 11 -2.82 0.82 7.04
C LYS A 11 -3.36 -0.54 6.61
N VAL A 12 -4.69 -0.69 6.58
CA VAL A 12 -5.35 -1.91 6.08
C VAL A 12 -5.08 -2.08 4.59
N ALA A 13 -5.20 -1.03 3.78
CA ALA A 13 -4.89 -1.07 2.34
C ALA A 13 -3.44 -1.47 2.06
N MET A 14 -2.49 -1.02 2.89
CA MET A 14 -1.09 -1.43 2.81
C MET A 14 -0.91 -2.94 3.08
N ILE A 15 -1.53 -3.45 4.15
CA ILE A 15 -1.48 -4.88 4.50
C ILE A 15 -2.17 -5.73 3.41
N THR A 16 -3.31 -5.27 2.88
CA THR A 16 -4.03 -5.90 1.78
C THR A 16 -3.21 -5.90 0.49
N GLY A 17 -2.51 -4.80 0.17
CA GLY A 17 -1.62 -4.73 -1.00
C GLY A 17 -0.44 -5.68 -0.91
N ILE A 18 0.23 -5.74 0.25
CA ILE A 18 1.37 -6.65 0.48
C ILE A 18 0.92 -8.12 0.43
N SER A 19 -0.23 -8.44 1.04
CA SER A 19 -0.78 -9.80 0.96
C SER A 19 -1.16 -10.18 -0.47
N LEU A 20 -1.71 -9.27 -1.28
CA LEU A 20 -1.96 -9.49 -2.72
C LEU A 20 -0.68 -9.77 -3.52
N ILE A 21 0.40 -9.04 -3.24
CA ILE A 21 1.70 -9.25 -3.89
C ILE A 21 2.25 -10.65 -3.56
N LEU A 22 2.21 -11.04 -2.28
CA LEU A 22 2.65 -12.37 -1.84
C LEU A 22 1.80 -13.47 -2.48
N LEU A 23 0.48 -13.31 -2.50
CA LEU A 23 -0.45 -14.28 -3.10
C LEU A 23 -0.21 -14.41 -4.61
N GLY A 24 -0.05 -13.28 -5.32
CA GLY A 24 0.31 -13.28 -6.74
C GLY A 24 1.66 -13.95 -7.02
N HIS A 25 2.66 -13.76 -6.15
CA HIS A 25 3.96 -14.40 -6.28
C HIS A 25 3.91 -15.92 -6.04
N VAL A 26 3.13 -16.36 -5.04
CA VAL A 26 2.89 -17.80 -4.78
C VAL A 26 2.17 -18.45 -5.96
N VAL A 27 1.14 -17.80 -6.50
CA VAL A 27 0.43 -18.28 -7.71
C VAL A 27 1.39 -18.39 -8.89
N LEU A 28 2.27 -17.40 -9.07
CA LEU A 28 3.26 -17.41 -10.15
C LEU A 28 4.26 -18.56 -10.00
N VAL A 29 4.80 -18.79 -8.79
CA VAL A 29 5.73 -19.88 -8.48
C VAL A 29 5.08 -21.26 -8.67
N VAL A 30 3.86 -21.44 -8.17
CA VAL A 30 3.13 -22.71 -8.33
C VAL A 30 2.81 -22.95 -9.81
N THR A 31 2.41 -21.91 -10.55
CA THR A 31 2.16 -22.03 -12.00
C THR A 31 3.44 -22.36 -12.77
N PHE A 32 4.58 -21.78 -12.39
CA PHE A 32 5.86 -22.03 -13.04
C PHE A 32 6.36 -23.48 -12.84
N GLY A 33 5.94 -24.15 -11.77
CA GLY A 33 6.33 -25.52 -11.45
C GLY A 33 5.41 -26.60 -12.01
N ASN A 34 4.31 -26.24 -12.67
CA ASN A 34 3.36 -27.20 -13.23
C ASN A 34 3.17 -26.92 -14.73
N ASP A 35 3.75 -27.76 -15.58
CA ASP A 35 3.63 -27.67 -17.05
C ASP A 35 2.18 -27.81 -17.56
N ASP A 36 1.27 -28.37 -16.76
CA ASP A 36 -0.16 -28.51 -17.08
C ASP A 36 -0.98 -27.23 -16.82
N ILE A 37 -0.43 -26.23 -16.11
CA ILE A 37 -1.16 -25.00 -15.79
C ILE A 37 -1.01 -24.04 -16.97
N ASP A 38 -2.04 -24.02 -17.80
CA ASP A 38 -2.22 -23.14 -18.96
C ASP A 38 -1.85 -21.67 -18.64
N PHE A 39 -1.27 -20.97 -19.62
CA PHE A 39 -0.77 -19.57 -19.59
C PHE A 39 -1.64 -18.56 -18.81
N ARG A 40 -2.94 -18.85 -18.67
CA ARG A 40 -3.91 -18.15 -17.81
C ARG A 40 -3.45 -17.98 -16.36
N GLY A 41 -2.81 -18.99 -15.76
CA GLY A 41 -2.31 -18.91 -14.37
C GLY A 41 -1.21 -17.86 -14.21
N TYR A 42 -0.33 -17.76 -15.21
CA TYR A 42 0.75 -16.79 -15.26
C TYR A 42 0.21 -15.36 -15.38
N ILE A 43 -0.76 -15.15 -16.26
CA ILE A 43 -1.44 -13.86 -16.43
C ILE A 43 -2.14 -13.42 -15.14
N LEU A 44 -2.80 -14.35 -14.44
CA LEU A 44 -3.51 -14.03 -13.20
C LEU A 44 -2.52 -13.65 -12.09
N GLY A 45 -1.42 -14.41 -11.93
CA GLY A 45 -0.36 -14.09 -10.97
C GLY A 45 0.30 -12.73 -11.24
N ALA A 46 0.62 -12.44 -12.51
CA ALA A 46 1.18 -11.16 -12.93
C ALA A 46 0.21 -9.99 -12.71
N ALA A 47 -1.09 -10.16 -13.03
CA ALA A 47 -2.11 -9.14 -12.80
C ALA A 47 -2.31 -8.84 -11.30
N MET A 48 -2.37 -9.88 -10.46
CA MET A 48 -2.48 -9.71 -9.01
C MET A 48 -1.27 -8.99 -8.41
N ASN A 49 -0.06 -9.30 -8.89
CA ASN A 49 1.15 -8.61 -8.47
C ASN A 49 1.15 -7.13 -8.88
N ALA A 50 0.81 -6.84 -10.14
CA ALA A 50 0.71 -5.48 -10.66
C ALA A 50 -0.34 -4.64 -9.90
N ILE A 51 -1.53 -5.20 -9.65
CA ILE A 51 -2.59 -4.55 -8.86
C ILE A 51 -2.11 -4.29 -7.43
N GLY A 52 -1.43 -5.25 -6.79
CA GLY A 52 -0.88 -5.08 -5.44
C GLY A 52 0.15 -3.94 -5.35
N ILE A 53 0.99 -3.78 -6.37
CA ILE A 53 1.96 -2.68 -6.46
C ILE A 53 1.25 -1.34 -6.70
N ILE A 54 0.30 -1.28 -7.64
CA ILE A 54 -0.47 -0.07 -7.95
C ILE A 54 -1.22 0.43 -6.72
N LEU A 55 -1.83 -0.46 -5.93
CA LEU A 55 -2.54 -0.10 -4.70
C LEU A 55 -1.61 0.44 -3.60
N SER A 56 -0.33 0.03 -3.62
CA SER A 56 0.66 0.41 -2.62
C SER A 56 1.26 1.81 -2.84
N LEU A 57 1.25 2.31 -4.08
CA LEU A 57 1.81 3.62 -4.45
C LEU A 57 1.01 4.84 -3.93
N PRO A 58 -0.32 4.97 -4.15
CA PRO A 58 -1.09 6.10 -3.64
C PRO A 58 -1.16 6.11 -2.11
N THR A 59 -1.07 4.92 -1.51
CA THR A 59 -1.02 4.72 -0.06
C THR A 59 0.20 5.39 0.58
N LYS A 60 1.37 5.33 -0.07
CA LYS A 60 2.60 5.98 0.41
C LYS A 60 2.57 7.51 0.26
N ILE A 61 2.05 8.01 -0.87
CA ILE A 61 1.96 9.46 -1.13
C ILE A 61 1.00 10.13 -0.13
N TYR A 62 -0.13 9.49 0.16
CA TYR A 62 -1.10 10.01 1.11
C TYR A 62 -0.54 10.10 2.54
N LEU A 63 0.23 9.11 3.00
CA LEU A 63 0.87 9.16 4.32
C LEU A 63 1.84 10.33 4.43
N THR A 64 2.63 10.60 3.38
CA THR A 64 3.56 11.73 3.33
C THR A 64 2.84 13.07 3.44
N LEU A 65 1.74 13.26 2.69
CA LEU A 65 0.94 14.49 2.76
C LEU A 65 0.36 14.69 4.17
N VAL A 66 -0.19 13.64 4.77
CA VAL A 66 -0.75 13.71 6.15
C VAL A 66 0.34 13.99 7.19
N LEU A 67 1.54 13.43 7.01
CA LEU A 67 2.69 13.70 7.87
C LEU A 67 3.15 15.15 7.76
N MET A 68 3.28 15.68 6.55
CA MET A 68 3.63 17.09 6.30
C MET A 68 2.60 18.05 6.92
N GLU A 69 1.30 17.80 6.75
CA GLU A 69 0.26 18.59 7.41
C GLU A 69 0.33 18.51 8.94
N LYS A 70 0.77 17.36 9.50
CA LYS A 70 0.92 17.21 10.95
C LYS A 70 2.15 17.96 11.47
N GLU A 71 3.27 17.94 10.76
CA GLU A 71 4.47 18.72 11.09
C GLU A 71 4.21 20.23 10.98
N GLU A 72 3.50 20.69 9.95
CA GLU A 72 3.17 22.11 9.78
C GLU A 72 2.30 22.64 10.93
N ARG A 73 1.30 21.86 11.35
CA ARG A 73 0.47 22.19 12.52
C ARG A 73 1.26 22.19 13.82
N ASP A 74 2.26 21.32 13.98
CA ASP A 74 3.08 21.27 15.19
C ASP A 74 4.05 22.46 15.27
N ASN A 75 4.69 22.80 14.15
CA ASN A 75 5.61 23.94 14.03
C ASN A 75 4.91 25.31 14.27
N LYS A 76 3.65 25.46 13.86
CA LYS A 76 2.88 26.69 14.13
C LYS A 76 2.65 26.94 15.64
N ASN A 77 2.74 25.91 16.46
CA ASN A 77 2.52 26.00 17.91
C ASN A 77 3.80 26.34 18.68
N THR A 78 4.97 26.10 18.10
CA THR A 78 6.27 26.38 18.73
C THR A 78 6.74 27.82 18.49
N HIS A 79 6.23 28.50 17.47
CA HIS A 79 6.60 29.90 17.13
C HIS A 79 5.96 30.99 18.04
N TRP A 80 5.27 30.61 19.13
CA TRP A 80 4.68 31.55 20.10
C TRP A 80 5.31 31.50 21.50
N SER A 81 6.37 30.70 21.72
CA SER A 81 7.03 30.62 23.03
C SER A 81 8.37 31.37 23.13
N ASP A 82 8.91 31.90 22.03
CA ASP A 82 10.22 32.56 21.96
C ASP A 82 10.15 34.06 21.56
N ARG A 83 9.05 34.75 21.86
CA ARG A 83 8.99 36.22 21.83
C ARG A 83 8.28 36.81 23.04
#